data_AF-A0A0R2GVD3-F1
#
_entry.id   AF-A0A0R2GVD3-F1
#
_cell.length_a   1.000
_cell.length_b   1.000
_cell.length_c   1.000
_cell.angle_alpha   90.00
_cell.angle_beta   90.00
_cell.angle_gamma   90.00
#
_symmetry.space_group_name_H-M   'P 1'
#
loop_
_entity.id
_entity.type
_entity.pdbx_description
1 polymer ?
#
loop_
_entity_poly.entity_id
_entity_poly.type
_entity_poly.pdbx_seq_one_letter_code
_entity_poly.pdbx_strand_id
1 'polypeptide(L)'
;MQPGDQVTFKARVARYEKGHFEHRQRDYHLTRPTQVRCLTIKQPRAQLPINDKNALIGYIMLQNRDFYLANHRPVDDWYLSQYRNWQKHVCGN
;
A
#
# COMPACT_ATOMS: atom_id res chain seq x y z
N MET A 1 -13.52 12.05 11.27
CA MET A 1 -12.74 11.19 10.37
C MET A 1 -11.90 12.08 9.48
N GLN A 2 -10.63 11.81 9.36
CA GLN A 2 -9.68 12.53 8.53
C GLN A 2 -9.06 11.57 7.49
N PRO A 3 -8.56 12.08 6.36
CA PRO A 3 -7.80 11.26 5.42
C PRO A 3 -6.66 10.52 6.13
N GLY A 4 -6.67 9.20 6.07
CA GLY A 4 -5.68 8.35 6.75
C GLY A 4 -6.21 7.55 7.93
N ASP A 5 -7.41 7.86 8.43
CA ASP A 5 -8.06 7.09 9.49
C ASP A 5 -8.38 5.66 9.00
N GLN A 6 -8.14 4.67 9.86
CA GLN A 6 -8.64 3.31 9.64
C GLN A 6 -10.07 3.22 10.13
N VAL A 7 -10.94 2.63 9.31
CA VAL A 7 -12.36 2.51 9.63
C VAL A 7 -12.82 1.07 9.46
N THR A 8 -13.78 0.68 10.29
CA THR A 8 -14.57 -0.54 10.12
C THR A 8 -16.00 -0.17 9.79
N PHE A 9 -16.63 -0.94 8.90
CA PHE A 9 -18.02 -0.74 8.49
C PHE A 9 -18.62 -2.06 7.99
N LYS A 10 -19.95 -2.12 7.99
CA LYS A 10 -20.71 -3.17 7.30
C LYS A 10 -21.21 -2.65 5.97
N ALA A 11 -21.14 -3.45 4.92
CA ALA A 11 -21.63 -3.08 3.59
C ALA A 11 -22.27 -4.27 2.87
N ARG A 12 -23.01 -3.99 1.81
CA ARG A 12 -23.55 -5.00 0.89
C ARG A 12 -22.69 -5.08 -0.36
N VAL A 13 -22.39 -6.29 -0.83
CA VAL A 13 -21.75 -6.48 -2.13
C VAL A 13 -22.82 -6.32 -3.22
N ALA A 14 -22.55 -5.45 -4.18
CA ALA A 14 -23.33 -5.33 -5.40
C ALA A 14 -22.49 -5.76 -6.60
N ARG A 15 -23.16 -6.31 -7.61
CA ARG A 15 -22.57 -6.75 -8.87
C ARG A 15 -23.03 -5.82 -9.98
N TYR A 16 -22.13 -5.47 -10.88
CA TYR A 16 -22.49 -4.81 -12.13
C TYR A 16 -21.72 -5.44 -13.30
N GLU A 17 -22.26 -5.26 -14.50
CA GLU A 17 -21.63 -5.72 -15.74
C GLU A 17 -21.15 -4.49 -16.51
N LYS A 18 -19.91 -4.54 -16.99
CA LYS A 18 -19.32 -3.52 -17.89
C LYS A 18 -18.91 -4.17 -19.19
N GLY A 19 -18.86 -3.38 -20.26
CA GLY A 19 -18.38 -3.81 -21.57
C GLY A 19 -19.49 -3.95 -22.61
N HIS A 20 -19.06 -4.12 -23.87
CA HIS A 20 -19.94 -4.36 -25.00
C HIS A 20 -20.58 -5.75 -24.89
N PHE A 21 -21.69 -5.99 -25.60
CA PHE A 21 -22.51 -7.21 -25.47
C PHE A 21 -21.70 -8.52 -25.53
N GLU A 22 -20.67 -8.58 -26.37
CA GLU A 22 -19.81 -9.75 -26.58
C GLU A 22 -18.66 -9.90 -25.55
N HIS A 23 -18.29 -8.81 -24.87
CA HIS A 23 -17.15 -8.75 -23.93
C HIS A 23 -17.60 -8.20 -22.57
N ARG A 24 -18.64 -8.79 -21.99
CA ARG A 24 -19.13 -8.39 -20.66
C ARG A 24 -18.20 -8.90 -19.57
N GLN A 25 -17.65 -7.98 -18.78
CA GLN A 25 -16.92 -8.27 -17.56
C GLN A 25 -17.83 -8.05 -16.35
N ARG A 26 -17.77 -8.99 -15.39
CA ARG A 26 -18.48 -8.91 -14.12
C ARG A 26 -17.56 -8.37 -13.04
N ASP A 27 -17.95 -7.24 -12.46
CA ASP A 27 -17.25 -6.61 -11.37
C ASP A 27 -18.14 -6.51 -10.12
N TYR A 28 -17.50 -6.29 -8.98
CA TYR A 28 -18.14 -6.16 -7.69
C TYR A 28 -17.73 -4.86 -7.01
N HIS A 29 -18.64 -4.28 -6.23
CA HIS A 29 -18.36 -3.13 -5.39
C HIS A 29 -19.17 -3.18 -4.10
N LEU A 30 -18.70 -2.46 -3.09
CA LEU A 30 -19.40 -2.33 -1.81
C LEU A 30 -20.41 -1.18 -1.90
N THR A 31 -21.60 -1.41 -1.36
CA THR A 31 -22.71 -0.44 -1.36
C THR A 31 -23.31 -0.32 0.04
N ARG A 32 -23.92 0.83 0.30
CA ARG A 32 -24.65 1.14 1.55
C ARG A 32 -23.83 0.83 2.80
N PRO A 33 -22.69 1.52 3.02
CA PRO A 33 -21.92 1.34 4.24
C PRO A 33 -22.75 1.80 5.45
N THR A 34 -22.79 0.95 6.48
CA THR A 34 -23.47 1.19 7.76
C THR A 34 -22.53 0.83 8.91
N GLN A 35 -22.83 1.32 10.12
CA GLN A 35 -21.99 1.08 11.31
C GLN A 35 -20.53 1.49 11.11
N VAL A 36 -20.31 2.60 10.40
CA VAL A 36 -18.97 3.14 10.14
C VAL A 36 -18.37 3.63 11.46
N ARG A 37 -17.25 3.05 11.87
CA ARG A 37 -16.52 3.36 13.11
C ARG A 37 -15.04 3.55 12.81
N CYS A 38 -14.42 4.52 13.47
CA CYS A 38 -12.96 4.66 13.43
C CYS A 38 -12.33 3.58 14.31
N LEU A 39 -11.32 2.88 13.79
CA LEU A 39 -10.50 1.96 14.56
C LEU A 39 -9.41 2.78 15.23
N THR A 40 -9.53 2.99 16.53
CA THR A 40 -8.54 3.73 17.35
C THR A 40 -7.32 2.85 17.65
N ILE A 41 -6.65 2.33 16.63
CA ILE A 41 -5.33 1.71 16.79
C ILE A 41 -4.33 2.65 16.15
N LYS A 42 -3.77 3.51 17.00
CA LYS A 42 -2.62 4.38 16.70
C LYS A 42 -1.36 3.53 16.57
N GLN A 43 -1.28 2.67 15.56
CA GLN A 43 0.04 2.47 14.98
C GLN A 43 0.22 3.62 14.00
N PRO A 44 1.16 4.55 14.24
CA PRO A 44 1.51 5.50 13.21
C PRO A 44 1.85 4.68 11.97
N ARG A 45 1.14 4.95 10.87
CA ARG A 45 1.45 4.29 9.60
C ARG A 45 2.94 4.46 9.39
N ALA A 46 3.65 3.37 9.14
CA ALA A 46 5.05 3.44 8.76
C ALA A 46 5.14 4.46 7.62
N GLN A 47 5.88 5.54 7.87
CA GLN A 47 6.07 6.54 6.84
C GLN A 47 6.74 5.84 5.65
N LEU A 48 6.32 6.21 4.46
CA LEU A 48 6.94 5.74 3.23
C LEU A 48 7.73 6.90 2.63
N PRO A 49 8.91 6.63 2.04
CA PRO A 49 9.72 7.64 1.33
C PRO A 49 9.07 8.05 -0.01
N ILE A 50 7.79 8.43 -0.02
CA ILE A 50 7.05 8.76 -1.26
C ILE A 50 7.66 9.96 -2.01
N ASN A 51 8.36 10.84 -1.31
CA ASN A 51 9.02 12.02 -1.86
C ASN A 51 10.50 11.79 -2.21
N ASP A 52 11.07 10.64 -1.81
CA ASP A 52 12.45 10.27 -2.11
C ASP A 52 12.45 8.98 -2.94
N LYS A 53 12.61 9.15 -4.26
CA LYS A 53 12.57 8.04 -5.22
C LYS A 53 13.63 6.97 -4.92
N ASN A 54 14.82 7.36 -4.46
CA ASN A 54 15.92 6.42 -4.22
C ASN A 54 15.66 5.60 -2.95
N ALA A 55 15.24 6.27 -1.88
CA ALA A 55 14.82 5.58 -0.66
C ALA A 55 13.59 4.69 -0.89
N LEU A 56 12.66 5.08 -1.77
CA LEU A 56 11.51 4.25 -2.15
C LEU A 56 11.92 2.98 -2.91
N ILE A 57 12.84 3.08 -3.86
CA ILE A 57 13.39 1.90 -4.54
C ILE A 57 14.06 0.97 -3.52
N GLY A 58 14.85 1.54 -2.59
CA GLY A 58 15.48 0.78 -1.51
C GLY A 58 14.46 0.06 -0.60
N TYR A 59 13.36 0.73 -0.25
CA TYR A 59 12.25 0.12 0.50
C TYR A 59 11.63 -1.06 -0.27
N ILE A 60 11.31 -0.87 -1.56
CA ILE A 60 10.71 -1.91 -2.40
C ILE A 60 11.64 -3.11 -2.52
N MET A 61 12.94 -2.89 -2.74
CA MET A 61 13.95 -3.95 -2.80
C MET A 61 14.06 -4.70 -1.47
N LEU A 62 14.04 -4.00 -0.34
CA LEU A 62 14.11 -4.62 0.98
C LEU A 62 12.88 -5.49 1.26
N GLN A 63 11.67 -5.00 0.98
CA GLN A 63 10.42 -5.74 1.21
C GLN A 63 10.26 -6.94 0.27
N ASN A 64 10.79 -6.85 -0.95
CA ASN A 64 10.65 -7.88 -1.97
C ASN A 64 11.96 -8.64 -2.23
N ARG A 65 12.87 -8.67 -1.25
CA ARG A 65 14.22 -9.24 -1.43
C ARG A 65 14.19 -10.64 -2.02
N ASP A 66 13.32 -11.50 -1.50
CA ASP A 66 13.21 -12.89 -1.95
C ASP A 66 12.75 -13.00 -3.41
N PHE A 67 11.82 -12.12 -3.83
CA PHE A 67 11.40 -12.03 -5.24
C PHE A 67 12.56 -11.64 -6.15
N TYR A 68 13.39 -10.68 -5.74
CA TYR A 68 14.55 -10.27 -6.53
C TYR A 68 15.56 -11.42 -6.67
N LEU A 69 15.88 -12.09 -5.56
CA LEU A 69 16.80 -13.23 -5.57
C LEU A 69 16.27 -14.40 -6.41
N ALA A 70 14.99 -14.74 -6.27
CA ALA A 70 14.36 -15.83 -7.03
C ALA A 70 14.31 -15.56 -8.54
N ASN A 71 14.22 -14.29 -8.94
CA ASN A 71 14.17 -13.88 -10.35
C ASN A 71 15.53 -13.44 -10.92
N HIS A 72 16.63 -13.74 -10.23
CA HIS A 72 17.99 -13.36 -10.64
C HIS A 72 18.14 -11.84 -10.88
N ARG A 73 17.38 -11.03 -10.16
CA ARG A 73 17.48 -9.56 -10.19
C ARG A 73 18.44 -9.10 -9.10
N PRO A 74 19.40 -8.20 -9.41
CA PRO A 74 20.33 -7.70 -8.40
C PRO A 74 19.59 -6.87 -7.35
N VAL A 75 19.94 -7.11 -6.09
CA VAL A 75 19.60 -6.23 -4.97
C VAL A 75 20.77 -5.29 -4.78
N ASP A 76 20.56 -4.00 -5.03
CA ASP A 76 21.63 -3.00 -5.02
C ASP A 76 21.74 -2.34 -3.64
N ASP A 77 22.91 -2.52 -3.02
CA ASP A 77 23.22 -2.01 -1.69
C ASP A 77 23.18 -0.47 -1.61
N TRP A 78 23.41 0.23 -2.72
CA TRP A 78 23.30 1.68 -2.75
C TRP A 78 21.86 2.11 -2.45
N TYR A 79 20.85 1.53 -3.12
CA TYR A 79 19.45 1.84 -2.83
C TYR A 79 19.03 1.43 -1.42
N LEU A 80 19.51 0.28 -0.93
CA LEU A 80 19.28 -0.12 0.46
C LEU A 80 19.87 0.91 1.45
N SER A 81 21.04 1.47 1.15
CA SER A 81 21.67 2.51 1.96
C SER A 81 20.86 3.81 1.97
N GLN A 82 20.29 4.22 0.82
CA GLN A 82 19.42 5.39 0.73
C GLN A 82 18.17 5.22 1.60
N TYR A 83 17.54 4.04 1.57
CA TYR A 83 16.40 3.75 2.44
C TYR A 83 16.78 3.79 3.93
N ARG A 84 17.92 3.18 4.32
CA ARG A 84 18.41 3.22 5.71
C ARG A 84 18.70 4.64 6.19
N ASN A 85 19.29 5.47 5.33
CA ASN A 85 19.55 6.88 5.64
C ASN A 85 18.25 7.64 5.82
N TRP A 86 17.29 7.45 4.92
CA TRP A 86 15.95 8.02 5.05
C TRP A 86 15.26 7.61 6.36
N GLN A 87 15.32 6.33 6.73
CA GLN A 87 14.78 5.85 8.01
C GLN A 87 15.41 6.55 9.22
N LYS A 88 16.74 6.77 9.21
CA LYS A 88 17.44 7.49 10.28
C LYS A 88 16.98 8.95 10.39
N HIS A 89 16.73 9.62 9.26
CA HIS A 89 16.26 11.00 9.27
C HIS A 89 14.79 11.14 9.70
N VAL A 90 13.96 10.14 9.43
CA VAL A 90 12.52 10.16 9.74
C VAL A 90 12.19 9.60 11.12
N CYS A 91 12.97 8.63 11.63
CA CYS A 91 12.79 8.04 12.96
C CYS A 91 13.72 8.62 14.04
N GLY A 92 14.68 9.48 13.66
CA GLY A 92 15.64 10.12 14.57
C GLY A 92 15.21 11.49 15.12
N ASN A 93 13.99 11.94 14.78
CA ASN A 93 13.29 13.08 15.38
C ASN A 93 12.05 12.57 16.15
#